data_AF-A0A1Y4APU5-F1
#
_entry.id   AF-A0A1Y4APU5-F1
#
_cell.length_a   1.000
_cell.length_b   1.000
_cell.length_c   1.000
_cell.angle_alpha   90.00
_cell.angle_beta   90.00
_cell.angle_gamma   90.00
#
_symmetry.space_group_name_H-M   'P 1'
#
loop_
_entity.id
_entity.type
_entity.pdbx_description
1 polymer ?
#
loop_
_entity_poly.entity_id
_entity_poly.type
_entity_poly.pdbx_seq_one_letter_code
_entity_poly.pdbx_strand_id
1 'polypeptide(L)'
;MNTEELNRTLFSLTESEERHRAGVFYDNWEEMFDGDAHEDGTLRIVMAADNAESQRAAFAVPSRGEMVSGLFSTAGGSILMRRNSRFNPVPLHTHSYIEMSYVYAGTCVQKINGETIELGEDEVLLLDTDCPHAIEAQGEGDIMVSFVLFDQSFLRDEVLESIAEGNALSRLLTDAFNEESDHRRYVRFSSRGNRRVRLFFQELMCETLDPSTNAEFISSELFRLIFAELINVYEKDYARRERESGRVPVIPIVHYIEEHYRTCTQEGVAEHFSISSKYVSVLLKKHTGMNFRQMIHAQRLGHAAQLLRTTHLPVTEVAREVGYENMTFFYKKFREAYGVAPAEYRRRIQR
;
A
#
# COMPACT_ATOMS: atom_id res chain seq x y z
N MET A 1 -10.60 18.57 -16.50
CA MET A 1 -11.30 17.42 -17.12
C MET A 1 -12.45 16.99 -16.23
N ASN A 2 -13.61 16.62 -16.78
CA ASN A 2 -14.72 16.03 -16.01
C ASN A 2 -14.82 14.50 -16.22
N THR A 3 -15.69 13.81 -15.46
CA THR A 3 -15.83 12.34 -15.53
C THR A 3 -16.29 11.83 -16.91
N GLU A 4 -17.06 12.61 -17.66
CA GLU A 4 -17.50 12.23 -19.01
C GLU A 4 -16.33 12.28 -20.01
N GLU A 5 -15.50 13.32 -19.91
CA GLU A 5 -14.24 13.43 -20.65
C GLU A 5 -13.27 12.31 -20.28
N LEU A 6 -13.12 12.03 -18.98
CA LEU A 6 -12.31 10.91 -18.50
C LEU A 6 -12.77 9.58 -19.09
N ASN A 7 -14.09 9.31 -19.06
CA ASN A 7 -14.66 8.10 -19.68
C ASN A 7 -14.31 8.04 -21.17
N ARG A 8 -14.52 9.12 -21.92
CA ARG A 8 -14.20 9.14 -23.34
C ARG A 8 -12.71 8.84 -23.60
N THR A 9 -11.82 9.42 -22.80
CA THR A 9 -10.37 9.19 -22.88
C THR A 9 -9.97 7.76 -22.49
N LEU A 10 -10.59 7.19 -21.46
CA LEU A 10 -10.27 5.84 -21.02
C LEU A 10 -10.88 4.77 -21.92
N PHE A 11 -12.01 5.00 -22.57
CA PHE A 11 -12.65 4.00 -23.44
C PHE A 11 -12.18 4.08 -24.90
N SER A 12 -11.58 5.19 -25.34
CA SER A 12 -10.98 5.28 -26.68
C SER A 12 -9.88 4.24 -26.87
N LEU A 13 -9.72 3.74 -28.09
CA LEU A 13 -8.59 2.87 -28.39
C LEU A 13 -7.30 3.67 -28.31
N THR A 14 -6.28 3.09 -27.70
CA THR A 14 -4.91 3.58 -27.89
C THR A 14 -4.39 3.11 -29.25
N GLU A 15 -3.37 3.76 -29.81
CA GLU A 15 -2.77 3.31 -31.08
C GLU A 15 -2.26 1.86 -30.97
N SER A 16 -1.76 1.45 -29.81
CA SER A 16 -1.37 0.06 -29.53
C SER A 16 -2.56 -0.90 -29.67
N GLU A 17 -3.73 -0.53 -29.14
CA GLU A 17 -4.96 -1.31 -29.28
C GLU A 17 -5.52 -1.30 -30.71
N GLU A 18 -5.39 -0.19 -31.44
CA GLU A 18 -5.73 -0.11 -32.87
C GLU A 18 -4.82 -1.02 -33.72
N ARG A 19 -3.51 -1.00 -33.46
CA ARG A 19 -2.54 -1.88 -34.12
C ARG A 19 -2.80 -3.35 -33.80
N HIS A 20 -3.12 -3.68 -32.56
CA HIS A 20 -3.55 -5.02 -32.18
C HIS A 20 -4.81 -5.45 -32.95
N ARG A 21 -5.81 -4.57 -33.09
CA ARG A 21 -7.00 -4.85 -33.91
C ARG A 21 -6.68 -5.02 -35.40
N ALA A 22 -5.63 -4.36 -35.89
CA ALA A 22 -5.11 -4.55 -37.24
C ALA A 22 -4.27 -5.84 -37.40
N GLY A 23 -4.18 -6.70 -36.37
CA GLY A 23 -3.43 -7.95 -36.38
C GLY A 23 -1.94 -7.81 -36.07
N VAL A 24 -1.51 -6.63 -35.59
CA VAL A 24 -0.13 -6.37 -35.15
C VAL A 24 -0.06 -6.56 -33.64
N PHE A 25 0.42 -7.73 -33.22
CA PHE A 25 0.63 -8.05 -31.81
C PHE A 25 1.95 -7.46 -31.32
N TYR A 26 2.01 -7.06 -30.05
CA TYR A 26 3.27 -6.64 -29.44
C TYR A 26 3.95 -7.85 -28.81
N ASP A 27 5.08 -8.25 -29.39
CA ASP A 27 5.88 -9.42 -29.04
C ASP A 27 7.28 -9.07 -28.50
N ASN A 28 7.67 -7.79 -28.54
CA ASN A 28 8.98 -7.28 -28.07
C ASN A 28 9.08 -7.11 -26.55
N TRP A 29 8.45 -8.00 -25.79
CA TRP A 29 8.55 -8.01 -24.34
C TRP A 29 10.01 -8.11 -23.87
N GLU A 30 10.85 -8.89 -24.56
CA GLU A 30 12.28 -9.05 -24.28
C GLU A 30 13.09 -7.74 -24.34
N GLU A 31 12.62 -6.69 -25.04
CA GLU A 31 13.26 -5.37 -25.04
C GLU A 31 12.91 -4.52 -23.80
N MET A 32 11.82 -4.88 -23.11
CA MET A 32 11.32 -4.19 -21.91
C MET A 32 11.79 -4.85 -20.61
N PHE A 33 12.17 -6.13 -20.66
CA PHE A 33 12.71 -6.89 -19.53
C PHE A 33 14.23 -6.94 -19.62
N ASP A 34 14.90 -6.91 -18.46
CA ASP A 34 16.35 -7.16 -18.43
C ASP A 34 16.58 -8.61 -18.86
N GLY A 35 17.60 -8.85 -19.70
CA GLY A 35 17.83 -10.13 -20.38
C GLY A 35 18.13 -11.32 -19.46
N ASP A 36 18.23 -11.08 -18.15
CA ASP A 36 18.41 -12.09 -17.11
C ASP A 36 17.04 -12.58 -16.61
N ALA A 37 16.47 -13.55 -17.31
CA ALA A 37 15.37 -14.35 -16.76
C ALA A 37 15.84 -15.09 -15.50
N HIS A 38 15.02 -15.13 -14.45
CA HIS A 38 15.25 -16.00 -13.30
C HIS A 38 15.34 -17.47 -13.76
N GLU A 39 15.96 -18.35 -12.97
CA GLU A 39 16.12 -19.79 -13.30
C GLU A 39 14.79 -20.51 -13.61
N ASP A 40 13.66 -19.96 -13.17
CA ASP A 40 12.30 -20.47 -13.41
C ASP A 40 11.62 -19.90 -14.68
N GLY A 41 12.32 -19.06 -15.45
CA GLY A 41 11.81 -18.42 -16.66
C GLY A 41 11.04 -17.12 -16.41
N THR A 42 10.98 -16.62 -15.17
CA THR A 42 10.38 -15.32 -14.85
C THR A 42 11.25 -14.18 -15.37
N LEU A 43 10.65 -13.24 -16.12
CA LEU A 43 11.34 -12.05 -16.61
C LEU A 43 11.46 -10.99 -15.51
N ARG A 44 12.57 -10.24 -15.46
CA ARG A 44 12.74 -9.17 -14.49
C ARG A 44 12.64 -7.80 -15.19
N ILE A 45 11.66 -6.99 -14.81
CA ILE A 45 11.68 -5.56 -15.14
C ILE A 45 12.66 -4.90 -14.18
N VAL A 46 13.88 -4.67 -14.65
CA VAL A 46 14.85 -3.82 -13.95
C VAL A 46 14.68 -2.40 -14.49
N MET A 47 14.08 -1.53 -13.68
CA MET A 47 14.03 -0.10 -14.00
C MET A 47 15.32 0.56 -13.53
N ALA A 48 16.22 0.87 -14.46
CA ALA A 48 17.35 1.75 -14.23
C ALA A 48 16.90 3.21 -14.33
N ALA A 49 16.30 3.78 -13.27
CA ALA A 49 15.91 5.18 -13.29
C ALA A 49 15.92 5.84 -11.91
N ASP A 50 17.06 6.46 -11.58
CA ASP A 50 17.29 7.14 -10.30
C ASP A 50 16.55 8.50 -10.17
N ASN A 51 15.79 8.93 -11.19
CA ASN A 51 15.05 10.19 -11.16
C ASN A 51 13.76 10.16 -11.99
N ALA A 52 12.84 11.09 -11.70
CA ALA A 52 11.52 11.20 -12.33
C ALA A 52 11.55 11.33 -13.87
N GLU A 53 12.60 11.95 -14.43
CA GLU A 53 12.76 12.11 -15.88
C GLU A 53 13.17 10.79 -16.56
N SER A 54 14.03 10.02 -15.90
CA SER A 54 14.42 8.66 -16.32
C SER A 54 13.28 7.66 -16.14
N GLN A 55 12.45 7.83 -15.09
CA GLN A 55 11.24 7.05 -14.86
C GLN A 55 10.20 7.33 -15.95
N ARG A 56 9.98 8.62 -16.28
CA ARG A 56 9.18 9.02 -17.44
C ARG A 56 9.74 8.43 -18.73
N ALA A 57 11.04 8.51 -18.97
CA ALA A 57 11.67 8.01 -20.18
C ALA A 57 11.56 6.48 -20.33
N ALA A 58 11.78 5.73 -19.26
CA ALA A 58 11.70 4.27 -19.25
C ALA A 58 10.27 3.76 -19.47
N PHE A 59 9.26 4.48 -19.00
CA PHE A 59 7.86 4.21 -19.32
C PHE A 59 7.35 4.92 -20.59
N ALA A 60 8.13 5.86 -21.15
CA ALA A 60 7.89 6.52 -22.43
C ALA A 60 8.62 5.83 -23.59
N VAL A 61 9.34 4.72 -23.35
CA VAL A 61 9.95 3.96 -24.44
C VAL A 61 8.83 3.44 -25.35
N PRO A 62 8.87 3.77 -26.65
CA PRO A 62 7.71 3.82 -27.49
C PRO A 62 7.57 2.50 -28.25
N SER A 63 6.91 1.52 -27.66
CA SER A 63 6.17 0.54 -28.45
C SER A 63 4.83 1.14 -28.92
N ARG A 64 4.94 2.30 -29.58
CA ARG A 64 4.01 2.98 -30.51
C ARG A 64 2.53 3.13 -30.08
N GLY A 65 2.33 4.09 -29.20
CA GLY A 65 1.30 5.08 -29.44
C GLY A 65 0.27 5.25 -28.33
N GLU A 66 0.38 6.45 -27.76
CA GLU A 66 -0.48 7.11 -26.79
C GLU A 66 -1.12 6.18 -25.75
N MET A 67 -0.28 5.77 -24.80
CA MET A 67 -0.75 5.32 -23.51
C MET A 67 -1.32 6.54 -22.78
N VAL A 68 -2.57 6.44 -22.31
CA VAL A 68 -3.12 7.42 -21.37
C VAL A 68 -2.33 7.25 -20.06
N SER A 69 -1.27 8.05 -19.92
CA SER A 69 -0.35 7.99 -18.80
C SER A 69 -0.03 9.39 -18.31
N GLY A 70 0.16 9.55 -17.02
CA GLY A 70 0.59 10.81 -16.43
C GLY A 70 1.44 10.56 -15.19
N LEU A 71 2.40 11.46 -14.96
CA LEU A 71 3.24 11.41 -13.77
C LEU A 71 2.87 12.57 -12.87
N PHE A 72 2.54 12.25 -11.62
CA PHE A 72 2.41 13.24 -10.57
C PHE A 72 3.39 12.96 -9.44
N SER A 73 3.70 13.99 -8.66
CA SER A 73 4.60 13.89 -7.51
C SER A 73 3.81 13.92 -6.22
N THR A 74 4.39 13.32 -5.19
CA THR A 74 3.97 13.36 -3.80
C THR A 74 5.18 13.80 -2.97
N ALA A 75 4.98 14.22 -1.72
CA ALA A 75 6.09 14.73 -0.91
C ALA A 75 7.18 13.66 -0.60
N GLY A 76 6.88 12.38 -0.86
CA GLY A 76 7.77 11.24 -0.68
C GLY A 76 8.10 10.47 -1.96
N GLY A 77 7.76 10.96 -3.16
CA GLY A 77 8.13 10.27 -4.41
C GLY A 77 7.30 10.63 -5.64
N SER A 78 7.69 10.10 -6.80
CA SER A 78 6.90 10.20 -8.04
C SER A 78 5.99 8.99 -8.21
N ILE A 79 4.77 9.21 -8.71
CA ILE A 79 3.80 8.17 -9.02
C ILE A 79 3.44 8.27 -10.50
N LEU A 80 3.58 7.16 -11.22
CA LEU A 80 3.18 7.06 -12.61
C LEU A 80 1.82 6.37 -12.69
N MET A 81 0.84 7.08 -13.26
CA MET A 81 -0.41 6.49 -13.70
C MET A 81 -0.27 5.97 -15.13
N ARG A 82 -0.77 4.77 -15.37
CA ARG A 82 -0.70 4.08 -16.66
C ARG A 82 -2.00 3.34 -16.92
N ARG A 83 -2.67 3.63 -18.03
CA ARG A 83 -3.71 2.74 -18.55
C ARG A 83 -3.09 1.53 -19.26
N ASN A 84 -3.47 0.32 -18.86
CA ASN A 84 -2.98 -0.91 -19.46
C ASN A 84 -3.67 -1.18 -20.80
N SER A 85 -2.96 -1.81 -21.74
CA SER A 85 -3.55 -2.22 -23.03
C SER A 85 -4.52 -3.36 -22.79
N ARG A 86 -5.75 -3.25 -23.33
CA ARG A 86 -6.78 -4.28 -23.20
C ARG A 86 -6.37 -5.62 -23.79
N PHE A 87 -5.76 -5.59 -24.97
CA PHE A 87 -5.71 -6.79 -25.81
C PHE A 87 -4.37 -7.52 -25.75
N ASN A 88 -3.33 -6.84 -25.29
CA ASN A 88 -1.99 -7.41 -25.23
C ASN A 88 -1.69 -7.92 -23.82
N PRO A 89 -1.61 -9.25 -23.61
CA PRO A 89 -1.29 -9.80 -22.31
C PRO A 89 0.14 -9.43 -21.92
N VAL A 90 0.35 -9.16 -20.62
CA VAL A 90 1.68 -8.94 -20.05
C VAL A 90 2.20 -10.29 -19.55
N PRO A 91 3.36 -10.78 -20.03
CA PRO A 91 3.92 -12.06 -19.63
C PRO A 91 4.32 -12.05 -18.16
N LEU A 92 4.66 -13.24 -17.65
CA LEU A 92 5.14 -13.41 -16.28
C LEU A 92 6.41 -12.58 -16.04
N HIS A 93 6.35 -11.69 -15.07
CA HIS A 93 7.45 -10.80 -14.73
C HIS A 93 7.47 -10.39 -13.25
N THR A 94 8.57 -9.78 -12.84
CA THR A 94 8.77 -9.11 -11.55
C THR A 94 9.22 -7.67 -11.76
N HIS A 95 9.05 -6.80 -10.75
CA HIS A 95 9.55 -5.43 -10.78
C HIS A 95 10.00 -4.95 -9.40
N SER A 96 10.93 -3.98 -9.35
CA SER A 96 11.50 -3.43 -8.11
C SER A 96 10.74 -2.23 -7.52
N TYR A 97 9.55 -1.94 -8.03
CA TYR A 97 8.64 -0.89 -7.56
C TYR A 97 7.35 -1.50 -7.02
N ILE A 98 6.55 -0.69 -6.32
CA ILE A 98 5.22 -1.11 -5.86
C ILE A 98 4.19 -0.73 -6.93
N GLU A 99 3.29 -1.64 -7.27
CA GLU A 99 2.25 -1.42 -8.27
C GLU A 99 0.86 -1.53 -7.66
N MET A 100 0.01 -0.52 -7.90
CA MET A 100 -1.41 -0.56 -7.59
C MET A 100 -2.22 -0.67 -8.88
N SER A 101 -2.89 -1.80 -9.07
CA SER A 101 -3.86 -2.01 -10.14
C SER A 101 -5.27 -1.61 -9.68
N TYR A 102 -5.95 -0.79 -10.46
CA TYR A 102 -7.35 -0.42 -10.26
C TYR A 102 -8.18 -0.77 -11.51
N VAL A 103 -9.27 -1.52 -11.33
CA VAL A 103 -10.20 -1.85 -12.42
C VAL A 103 -11.27 -0.78 -12.51
N TYR A 104 -11.13 0.13 -13.46
CA TYR A 104 -12.06 1.23 -13.69
C TYR A 104 -13.41 0.76 -14.25
N ALA A 105 -13.38 -0.26 -15.10
CA ALA A 105 -14.56 -0.86 -15.72
C ALA A 105 -14.32 -2.33 -16.03
N GLY A 106 -15.36 -3.15 -15.90
CA GLY A 106 -15.32 -4.55 -16.33
C GLY A 106 -14.51 -5.46 -15.42
N THR A 107 -13.62 -6.27 -16.00
CA THR A 107 -12.81 -7.26 -15.29
C THR A 107 -11.35 -7.30 -15.74
N CYS A 108 -10.45 -7.73 -14.87
CA CYS A 108 -9.06 -7.98 -15.21
C CYS A 108 -8.57 -9.25 -14.48
N VAL A 109 -7.94 -10.16 -15.22
CA VAL A 109 -7.37 -11.39 -14.67
C VAL A 109 -5.86 -11.25 -14.56
N GLN A 110 -5.32 -11.49 -13.37
CA GLN A 110 -3.89 -11.53 -13.12
C GLN A 110 -3.48 -12.89 -12.54
N LYS A 111 -2.30 -13.39 -12.94
CA LYS A 111 -1.70 -14.58 -12.34
C LYS A 111 -0.58 -14.14 -11.42
N ILE A 112 -0.66 -14.47 -10.14
CA ILE A 112 0.26 -13.98 -9.11
C ILE A 112 0.70 -15.15 -8.26
N ASN A 113 2.00 -15.42 -8.18
CA ASN A 113 2.56 -16.60 -7.49
C ASN A 113 1.87 -17.93 -7.90
N GLY A 114 1.49 -18.06 -9.17
CA GLY A 114 0.79 -19.23 -9.71
C GLY A 114 -0.71 -19.30 -9.40
N GLU A 115 -1.27 -18.38 -8.60
CA GLU A 115 -2.71 -18.26 -8.38
C GLU A 115 -3.35 -17.31 -9.40
N THR A 116 -4.58 -17.62 -9.83
CA THR A 116 -5.35 -16.74 -10.71
C THR A 116 -6.26 -15.85 -9.88
N ILE A 117 -6.14 -14.54 -10.05
CA ILE A 117 -6.91 -13.51 -9.36
C ILE A 117 -7.72 -12.73 -10.40
N GLU A 118 -9.04 -12.84 -10.31
CA GLU A 118 -9.96 -12.04 -11.10
C GLU A 118 -10.42 -10.82 -10.29
N LEU A 119 -10.10 -9.63 -10.81
CA LEU A 119 -10.53 -8.34 -10.29
C LEU A 119 -11.73 -7.84 -11.10
N GLY A 120 -12.75 -7.36 -10.41
CA GLY A 120 -13.89 -6.69 -11.02
C GLY A 120 -13.85 -5.17 -10.84
N GLU A 121 -14.78 -4.49 -11.50
CA GLU A 121 -14.97 -3.04 -11.39
C GLU A 121 -14.91 -2.52 -9.94
N ASP A 122 -14.20 -1.41 -9.78
CA ASP A 122 -13.88 -0.72 -8.54
C ASP A 122 -13.02 -1.52 -7.54
N GLU A 123 -12.53 -2.71 -7.89
CA GLU A 123 -11.56 -3.45 -7.06
C GLU A 123 -10.12 -2.99 -7.29
N VAL A 124 -9.32 -3.08 -6.22
CA VAL A 124 -7.91 -2.69 -6.22
C VAL A 124 -7.05 -3.87 -5.81
N LEU A 125 -5.90 -3.98 -6.46
CA LEU A 125 -4.84 -4.91 -6.10
C LEU A 125 -3.54 -4.11 -5.92
N LEU A 126 -2.84 -4.34 -4.82
CA LEU A 126 -1.55 -3.75 -4.53
C LEU A 126 -0.50 -4.85 -4.52
N LEU A 127 0.52 -4.71 -5.36
CA LEU A 127 1.62 -5.65 -5.58
C LEU A 127 2.90 -5.06 -5.02
N ASP A 128 3.60 -5.86 -4.21
CA ASP A 128 4.91 -5.52 -3.68
C ASP A 128 6.02 -5.73 -4.71
N THR A 129 7.24 -5.34 -4.35
CA THR A 129 8.43 -5.62 -5.14
C THR A 129 8.74 -7.11 -5.25
N ASP A 130 9.37 -7.44 -6.38
CA ASP A 130 9.83 -8.79 -6.72
C ASP A 130 8.71 -9.83 -6.63
N CYS A 131 7.45 -9.41 -6.82
CA CYS A 131 6.28 -10.29 -6.85
C CYS A 131 6.06 -10.83 -8.27
N PRO A 132 6.26 -12.15 -8.54
CA PRO A 132 6.03 -12.71 -9.86
C PRO A 132 4.56 -12.65 -10.24
N HIS A 133 4.25 -11.94 -11.32
CA HIS A 133 2.89 -11.81 -11.82
C HIS A 133 2.80 -11.64 -13.33
N ALA A 134 1.63 -11.95 -13.89
CA ALA A 134 1.28 -11.78 -15.30
C ALA A 134 -0.13 -11.19 -15.40
N ILE A 135 -0.41 -10.48 -16.49
CA ILE A 135 -1.72 -9.86 -16.75
C ILE A 135 -2.29 -10.48 -18.01
N GLU A 136 -3.49 -11.07 -17.93
CA GLU A 136 -4.15 -11.63 -19.11
C GLU A 136 -4.76 -10.53 -19.99
N ALA A 137 -5.01 -10.87 -21.25
CA ALA A 137 -5.77 -10.00 -22.15
C ALA A 137 -7.19 -9.79 -21.59
N GLN A 138 -7.65 -8.56 -21.64
CA GLN A 138 -8.96 -8.12 -21.21
C GLN A 138 -9.94 -7.95 -22.40
N GLY A 139 -11.22 -7.85 -22.08
CA GLY A 139 -12.31 -7.60 -23.03
C GLY A 139 -12.39 -6.14 -23.49
N GLU A 140 -13.26 -5.87 -24.48
CA GLU A 140 -13.37 -4.53 -25.06
C GLU A 140 -13.86 -3.46 -24.06
N GLY A 141 -14.73 -3.84 -23.13
CA GLY A 141 -15.27 -2.95 -22.11
C GLY A 141 -14.43 -2.84 -20.84
N ASP A 142 -13.34 -3.60 -20.76
CA ASP A 142 -12.52 -3.69 -19.57
C ASP A 142 -11.47 -2.58 -19.55
N ILE A 143 -11.36 -1.84 -18.45
CA ILE A 143 -10.37 -0.79 -18.29
C ILE A 143 -9.64 -1.02 -16.97
N MET A 144 -8.34 -1.25 -17.05
CA MET A 144 -7.43 -1.34 -15.92
C MET A 144 -6.42 -0.20 -15.98
N VAL A 145 -6.19 0.43 -14.83
CA VAL A 145 -5.20 1.49 -14.65
C VAL A 145 -4.22 1.06 -13.55
N SER A 146 -2.94 0.99 -13.90
CA SER A 146 -1.83 0.80 -12.96
C SER A 146 -1.34 2.14 -12.43
N PHE A 147 -1.03 2.21 -11.14
CA PHE A 147 -0.27 3.28 -10.49
C PHE A 147 1.04 2.69 -9.98
N VAL A 148 2.15 3.18 -10.50
CA VAL A 148 3.51 2.71 -10.18
C VAL A 148 4.16 3.67 -9.19
N LEU A 149 4.53 3.15 -8.02
CA LEU A 149 5.16 3.88 -6.94
C LEU A 149 6.64 3.50 -6.91
N PHE A 150 7.48 4.43 -7.35
CA PHE A 150 8.93 4.20 -7.45
C PHE A 150 9.64 4.24 -6.11
N ASP A 151 9.14 5.09 -5.20
CA ASP A 151 9.68 5.21 -3.87
C ASP A 151 8.84 4.38 -2.89
N GLN A 152 9.41 3.27 -2.41
CA GLN A 152 8.76 2.40 -1.43
C GLN A 152 8.59 3.10 -0.08
N SER A 153 9.44 4.10 0.23
CA SER A 153 9.34 4.87 1.47
C SER A 153 8.08 5.72 1.50
N PHE A 154 7.54 6.16 0.36
CA PHE A 154 6.29 6.91 0.30
C PHE A 154 5.12 6.17 0.99
N LEU A 155 4.95 4.86 0.73
CA LEU A 155 3.92 4.09 1.42
C LEU A 155 4.16 4.03 2.92
N ARG A 156 5.41 3.91 3.34
CA ARG A 156 5.76 3.87 4.76
C ARG A 156 5.53 5.22 5.43
N ASP A 157 6.11 6.27 4.90
CA ASP A 157 6.32 7.55 5.56
C ASP A 157 5.12 8.49 5.36
N GLU A 158 4.45 8.44 4.20
CA GLU A 158 3.32 9.35 3.92
C GLU A 158 1.96 8.73 4.16
N VAL A 159 1.84 7.43 3.91
CA VAL A 159 0.55 6.73 4.00
C VAL A 159 0.46 5.95 5.31
N LEU A 160 1.40 5.05 5.56
CA LEU A 160 1.34 4.18 6.71
C LEU A 160 1.61 4.98 7.97
N GLU A 161 2.61 5.85 8.07
CA GLU A 161 2.87 6.65 9.29
C GLU A 161 1.75 7.63 9.62
N SER A 162 1.15 8.31 8.62
CA SER A 162 0.05 9.26 8.84
C SER A 162 -1.25 8.57 9.29
N ILE A 163 -1.45 7.31 8.90
CA ILE A 163 -2.60 6.48 9.29
C ILE A 163 -2.27 5.56 10.49
N ALA A 164 -0.99 5.28 10.74
CA ALA A 164 -0.46 4.39 11.79
C ALA A 164 -0.27 5.06 13.15
N GLU A 165 -0.64 6.33 13.33
CA GLU A 165 -0.86 6.86 14.68
C GLU A 165 -2.08 6.15 15.33
N GLY A 166 -1.93 4.85 15.64
CA GLY A 166 -2.84 4.04 16.41
C GLY A 166 -3.62 2.95 15.68
N ASN A 167 -3.41 2.64 14.38
CA ASN A 167 -4.23 1.64 13.68
C ASN A 167 -3.51 0.31 13.42
N ALA A 168 -3.99 -0.75 14.08
CA ALA A 168 -3.65 -2.17 13.91
C ALA A 168 -3.43 -2.61 12.46
N LEU A 169 -4.27 -2.12 11.56
CA LEU A 169 -4.35 -2.57 10.18
C LEU A 169 -3.26 -1.99 9.31
N SER A 170 -2.77 -0.79 9.64
CA SER A 170 -1.58 -0.25 9.00
C SER A 170 -0.41 -1.21 9.21
N ARG A 171 -0.23 -1.73 10.43
CA ARG A 171 0.82 -2.72 10.71
C ARG A 171 0.62 -4.04 9.98
N LEU A 172 -0.62 -4.52 9.90
CA LEU A 172 -0.91 -5.75 9.16
C LEU A 172 -0.72 -5.59 7.66
N LEU A 173 -0.95 -4.40 7.10
CA LEU A 173 -0.59 -4.10 5.72
C LEU A 173 0.92 -4.03 5.58
N THR A 174 1.64 -3.32 6.46
CA THR A 174 3.11 -3.32 6.49
C THR A 174 3.67 -4.74 6.55
N ASP A 175 3.08 -5.61 7.37
CA ASP A 175 3.51 -6.99 7.50
C ASP A 175 3.13 -7.85 6.29
N ALA A 176 2.01 -7.58 5.63
CA ALA A 176 1.68 -8.20 4.35
C ALA A 176 2.70 -7.86 3.24
N PHE A 177 3.45 -6.76 3.40
CA PHE A 177 4.57 -6.32 2.56
C PHE A 177 5.96 -6.65 3.14
N ASN A 178 6.07 -7.34 4.29
CA ASN A 178 7.36 -7.68 4.89
C ASN A 178 7.80 -9.11 4.55
N GLU A 179 9.06 -9.26 4.11
CA GLU A 179 9.67 -10.51 3.62
C GLU A 179 9.77 -11.65 4.66
N GLU A 180 9.67 -11.35 5.95
CA GLU A 180 9.82 -12.33 7.04
C GLU A 180 8.55 -13.15 7.33
N SER A 181 7.43 -12.84 6.67
CA SER A 181 6.15 -13.52 6.85
C SER A 181 5.71 -14.25 5.59
N ASP A 182 4.99 -15.36 5.76
CA ASP A 182 4.52 -16.30 4.72
C ASP A 182 3.42 -15.69 3.83
N HIS A 183 3.66 -14.50 3.30
CA HIS A 183 2.66 -13.65 2.65
C HIS A 183 2.98 -13.43 1.18
N ARG A 184 1.92 -13.39 0.39
CA ARG A 184 1.93 -13.56 -1.06
C ARG A 184 2.47 -12.33 -1.83
N ARG A 185 3.14 -11.38 -1.15
CA ARG A 185 3.62 -10.11 -1.74
C ARG A 185 2.55 -9.31 -2.49
N TYR A 186 1.27 -9.51 -2.15
CA TYR A 186 0.15 -8.74 -2.71
C TYR A 186 -1.01 -8.60 -1.71
N VAL A 187 -1.79 -7.54 -1.88
CA VAL A 187 -3.04 -7.28 -1.14
C VAL A 187 -4.16 -6.98 -2.13
N ARG A 188 -5.27 -7.73 -2.04
CA ARG A 188 -6.51 -7.45 -2.77
C ARG A 188 -7.49 -6.71 -1.86
N PHE A 189 -8.03 -5.60 -2.35
CA PHE A 189 -9.09 -4.83 -1.72
C PHE A 189 -10.40 -5.07 -2.48
N SER A 190 -11.38 -5.71 -1.83
CA SER A 190 -12.70 -5.97 -2.46
C SER A 190 -13.59 -4.72 -2.35
N SER A 191 -13.14 -3.64 -2.99
CA SER A 191 -13.76 -2.30 -2.95
C SER A 191 -14.93 -2.12 -3.91
N ARG A 192 -15.45 -3.19 -4.50
CA ARG A 192 -16.56 -3.15 -5.45
C ARG A 192 -17.76 -2.38 -4.90
N GLY A 193 -18.21 -1.36 -5.64
CA GLY A 193 -19.33 -0.50 -5.22
C GLY A 193 -18.99 0.49 -4.10
N ASN A 194 -17.73 0.61 -3.69
CA ASN A 194 -17.32 1.64 -2.73
C ASN A 194 -17.30 3.02 -3.41
N ARG A 195 -18.30 3.84 -3.06
CA ARG A 195 -18.47 5.20 -3.58
C ARG A 195 -17.20 6.06 -3.49
N ARG A 196 -16.46 5.99 -2.38
CA ARG A 196 -15.29 6.85 -2.13
C ARG A 196 -14.10 6.41 -2.97
N VAL A 197 -13.83 5.11 -3.03
CA VAL A 197 -12.75 4.56 -3.88
C VAL A 197 -12.94 5.02 -5.32
N ARG A 198 -14.13 4.79 -5.90
CA ARG A 198 -14.45 5.21 -7.27
C ARG A 198 -14.27 6.72 -7.46
N LEU A 199 -14.83 7.53 -6.56
CA LEU A 199 -14.74 8.99 -6.65
C LEU A 199 -13.29 9.48 -6.62
N PHE A 200 -12.48 9.00 -5.67
CA PHE A 200 -11.11 9.48 -5.51
C PHE A 200 -10.21 9.06 -6.67
N PHE A 201 -10.37 7.84 -7.20
CA PHE A 201 -9.65 7.44 -8.41
C PHE A 201 -10.06 8.25 -9.63
N GLN A 202 -11.36 8.56 -9.81
CA GLN A 202 -11.83 9.40 -10.91
C GLN A 202 -11.22 10.80 -10.85
N GLU A 203 -11.25 11.46 -9.69
CA GLU A 203 -10.64 12.77 -9.51
C GLU A 203 -9.12 12.72 -9.71
N LEU A 204 -8.45 11.67 -9.19
CA LEU A 204 -7.00 11.52 -9.34
C LEU A 204 -6.63 11.38 -10.82
N MET A 205 -7.37 10.56 -11.59
CA MET A 205 -7.13 10.40 -13.02
C MET A 205 -7.43 11.69 -13.80
N CYS A 206 -8.51 12.41 -13.47
CA CYS A 206 -8.81 13.72 -14.07
C CYS A 206 -7.66 14.72 -13.83
N GLU A 207 -7.20 14.85 -12.59
CA GLU A 207 -6.11 15.75 -12.22
C GLU A 207 -4.77 15.34 -12.85
N THR A 208 -4.55 14.04 -13.04
CA THR A 208 -3.34 13.52 -13.68
C THR A 208 -3.33 13.77 -15.19
N LEU A 209 -4.49 13.72 -15.85
CA LEU A 209 -4.61 13.87 -17.31
C LEU A 209 -4.84 15.31 -17.78
N ASP A 210 -5.45 16.14 -16.94
CA ASP A 210 -5.66 17.57 -17.19
C ASP A 210 -5.30 18.37 -15.93
N PRO A 211 -3.99 18.55 -15.66
CA PRO A 211 -3.49 19.12 -14.40
C PRO A 211 -3.95 20.55 -14.18
N SER A 212 -4.55 20.83 -13.02
CA SER A 212 -4.78 22.19 -12.56
C SER A 212 -3.50 22.85 -12.04
N THR A 213 -3.59 24.13 -11.67
CA THR A 213 -2.49 24.88 -11.03
C THR A 213 -1.93 24.16 -9.80
N ASN A 214 -2.77 23.43 -9.04
CA ASN A 214 -2.37 22.76 -7.79
C ASN A 214 -2.34 21.23 -7.93
N ALA A 215 -2.18 20.71 -9.15
CA ALA A 215 -2.32 19.29 -9.43
C ALA A 215 -1.46 18.36 -8.58
N GLU A 216 -0.22 18.75 -8.30
CA GLU A 216 0.70 17.96 -7.46
C GLU A 216 0.13 17.77 -6.05
N PHE A 217 -0.29 18.87 -5.41
CA PHE A 217 -0.89 18.83 -4.08
C PHE A 217 -2.20 18.04 -4.08
N ILE A 218 -3.09 18.33 -5.04
CA ILE A 218 -4.40 17.67 -5.15
C ILE A 218 -4.22 16.16 -5.36
N SER A 219 -3.33 15.74 -6.26
CA SER A 219 -3.06 14.34 -6.55
C SER A 219 -2.49 13.62 -5.32
N SER A 220 -1.56 14.25 -4.59
CA SER A 220 -1.02 13.71 -3.34
C SER A 220 -2.11 13.51 -2.27
N GLU A 221 -3.01 14.47 -2.08
CA GLU A 221 -4.10 14.35 -1.11
C GLU A 221 -5.13 13.28 -1.53
N LEU A 222 -5.50 13.23 -2.81
CA LEU A 222 -6.39 12.20 -3.35
C LEU A 222 -5.79 10.80 -3.16
N PHE A 223 -4.49 10.64 -3.39
CA PHE A 223 -3.80 9.39 -3.19
C PHE A 223 -3.82 8.93 -1.72
N ARG A 224 -3.59 9.86 -0.78
CA ARG A 224 -3.73 9.58 0.66
C ARG A 224 -5.16 9.18 1.03
N LEU A 225 -6.17 9.84 0.46
CA LEU A 225 -7.57 9.49 0.68
C LEU A 225 -7.93 8.12 0.10
N ILE A 226 -7.39 7.74 -1.06
CA ILE A 226 -7.53 6.40 -1.64
C ILE A 226 -7.01 5.36 -0.64
N PHE A 227 -5.77 5.51 -0.18
CA PHE A 227 -5.19 4.55 0.76
C PHE A 227 -5.96 4.45 2.08
N ALA A 228 -6.38 5.58 2.64
CA ALA A 228 -7.20 5.58 3.86
C ALA A 228 -8.52 4.81 3.67
N GLU A 229 -9.18 4.97 2.52
CA GLU A 229 -10.41 4.22 2.24
C GLU A 229 -10.13 2.74 1.92
N LEU A 230 -9.01 2.41 1.26
CA LEU A 230 -8.60 1.02 1.04
C LEU A 230 -8.32 0.29 2.36
N ILE A 231 -7.73 0.96 3.34
CA ILE A 231 -7.56 0.42 4.70
C ILE A 231 -8.94 0.11 5.32
N ASN A 232 -9.91 1.01 5.21
CA ASN A 232 -11.28 0.79 5.70
C ASN A 232 -11.97 -0.39 4.97
N VAL A 233 -11.73 -0.56 3.67
CA VAL A 233 -12.24 -1.69 2.89
C VAL A 233 -11.61 -2.99 3.38
N TYR A 234 -10.29 -3.01 3.54
CA TYR A 234 -9.53 -4.16 4.01
C TYR A 234 -9.99 -4.58 5.42
N GLU A 235 -10.19 -3.64 6.32
CA GLU A 235 -10.73 -3.89 7.67
C GLU A 235 -12.07 -4.61 7.64
N LYS A 236 -13.01 -4.09 6.84
CA LYS A 236 -14.37 -4.64 6.74
C LYS A 236 -14.35 -6.05 6.17
N ASP A 237 -13.55 -6.28 5.14
CA ASP A 237 -13.37 -7.60 4.53
C ASP A 237 -12.71 -8.59 5.47
N TYR A 238 -11.65 -8.17 6.17
CA TYR A 238 -10.97 -8.99 7.18
C TYR A 238 -11.94 -9.38 8.30
N ALA A 239 -12.68 -8.41 8.85
CA ALA A 239 -13.68 -8.66 9.90
C ALA A 239 -14.85 -9.55 9.42
N ARG A 240 -15.18 -9.54 8.13
CA ARG A 240 -16.16 -10.48 7.55
C ARG A 240 -15.59 -11.89 7.48
N ARG A 241 -14.38 -12.06 6.92
CA ARG A 241 -13.70 -13.36 6.80
C ARG A 241 -13.45 -14.02 8.15
N GLU A 242 -13.03 -13.26 9.16
CA GLU A 242 -12.83 -13.80 10.50
C GLU A 242 -14.13 -14.33 11.10
N ARG A 243 -15.24 -13.57 10.98
CA ARG A 243 -16.57 -14.00 11.43
C ARG A 243 -17.02 -15.30 10.76
N GLU A 244 -16.73 -15.48 9.48
CA GLU A 244 -17.05 -16.69 8.71
C GLU A 244 -16.15 -17.88 9.09
N SER A 245 -14.89 -17.63 9.44
CA SER A 245 -13.92 -18.68 9.78
C SER A 245 -14.13 -19.32 11.16
N GLY A 246 -14.92 -18.68 12.03
CA GLY A 246 -15.11 -19.10 13.42
C GLY A 246 -13.85 -18.98 14.30
N ARG A 247 -12.78 -18.36 13.79
CA ARG A 247 -11.55 -18.08 14.53
C ARG A 247 -11.70 -16.81 15.36
N VAL A 248 -10.83 -16.67 16.35
CA VAL A 248 -10.80 -15.46 17.18
C VAL A 248 -10.14 -14.34 16.38
N PRO A 249 -10.85 -13.23 16.12
CA PRO A 249 -10.35 -12.18 15.25
C PRO A 249 -9.19 -11.44 15.92
N VAL A 250 -8.06 -11.31 15.21
CA VAL A 250 -6.90 -10.57 15.73
C VAL A 250 -7.13 -9.07 15.79
N ILE A 251 -7.88 -8.49 14.84
CA ILE A 251 -8.07 -7.02 14.79
C ILE A 251 -8.71 -6.48 16.06
N PRO A 252 -9.82 -7.04 16.57
CA PRO A 252 -10.38 -6.59 17.84
C PRO A 252 -9.39 -6.71 19.00
N ILE A 253 -8.57 -7.77 19.03
CA ILE A 253 -7.52 -7.93 20.05
C ILE A 253 -6.51 -6.80 19.94
N VAL A 254 -6.07 -6.48 18.73
CA VAL A 254 -5.13 -5.38 18.52
C VAL A 254 -5.79 -4.07 18.92
N HIS A 255 -6.95 -3.70 18.40
CA HIS A 255 -7.65 -2.45 18.76
C HIS A 255 -7.83 -2.32 20.27
N TYR A 256 -8.22 -3.39 20.97
CA TYR A 256 -8.30 -3.38 22.43
C TYR A 256 -6.96 -3.05 23.09
N ILE A 257 -5.85 -3.63 22.60
CA ILE A 257 -4.51 -3.31 23.08
C ILE A 257 -4.15 -1.86 22.77
N GLU A 258 -4.53 -1.33 21.60
CA GLU A 258 -4.26 0.06 21.20
C GLU A 258 -5.07 1.07 22.00
N GLU A 259 -6.31 0.75 22.38
CA GLU A 259 -7.14 1.61 23.23
C GLU A 259 -6.73 1.53 24.71
N HIS A 260 -6.14 0.41 25.14
CA HIS A 260 -5.83 0.14 26.54
C HIS A 260 -4.33 -0.06 26.84
N TYR A 261 -3.43 0.32 25.93
CA TYR A 261 -1.98 0.03 25.98
C TYR A 261 -1.29 0.45 27.28
N ARG A 262 -1.85 1.46 27.97
CA ARG A 262 -1.33 1.98 29.23
C ARG A 262 -1.49 1.00 30.37
N THR A 263 -2.58 0.23 30.42
CA THR A 263 -2.95 -0.58 31.59
C THR A 263 -3.27 -2.04 31.29
N CYS A 264 -3.54 -2.42 30.03
CA CYS A 264 -3.91 -3.79 29.72
C CYS A 264 -2.77 -4.76 30.00
N THR A 265 -3.13 -5.94 30.53
CA THR A 265 -2.23 -7.09 30.70
C THR A 265 -2.59 -8.16 29.69
N GLN A 266 -1.67 -9.07 29.41
CA GLN A 266 -1.94 -10.18 28.50
C GLN A 266 -3.08 -11.06 29.01
N GLU A 267 -3.16 -11.24 30.32
CA GLU A 267 -4.24 -11.95 31.02
C GLU A 267 -5.59 -11.23 30.85
N GLY A 268 -5.62 -9.89 30.99
CA GLY A 268 -6.85 -9.11 30.82
C GLY A 268 -7.38 -9.16 29.40
N VAL A 269 -6.49 -9.12 28.39
CA VAL A 269 -6.87 -9.34 26.99
C VAL A 269 -7.43 -10.74 26.80
N ALA A 270 -6.76 -11.74 27.36
CA ALA A 270 -7.17 -13.14 27.25
C ALA A 270 -8.58 -13.37 27.82
N GLU A 271 -8.86 -12.81 28.99
CA GLU A 271 -10.17 -12.83 29.63
C GLU A 271 -11.23 -12.12 28.77
N HIS A 272 -10.93 -10.91 28.27
CA HIS A 272 -11.84 -10.13 27.46
C HIS A 272 -12.28 -10.87 26.18
N PHE A 273 -11.35 -11.56 25.52
CA PHE A 273 -11.61 -12.31 24.28
C PHE A 273 -11.90 -13.80 24.51
N SER A 274 -12.04 -14.24 25.77
CA SER A 274 -12.31 -15.65 26.13
C SER A 274 -11.32 -16.64 25.51
N ILE A 275 -10.03 -16.29 25.50
CA ILE A 275 -8.93 -17.13 25.02
C ILE A 275 -7.86 -17.34 26.09
N SER A 276 -6.92 -18.25 25.87
CA SER A 276 -5.80 -18.40 26.80
C SER A 276 -4.77 -17.27 26.62
N SER A 277 -4.13 -16.83 27.72
CA SER A 277 -3.07 -15.81 27.69
C SER A 277 -1.95 -16.20 26.70
N LYS A 278 -1.54 -17.48 26.68
CA LYS A 278 -0.54 -17.96 25.70
C LYS A 278 -1.02 -17.79 24.26
N TYR A 279 -2.30 -18.02 23.99
CA TYR A 279 -2.86 -17.90 22.65
C TYR A 279 -2.88 -16.45 22.15
N VAL A 280 -3.08 -15.45 23.01
CA VAL A 280 -2.94 -14.02 22.65
C VAL A 280 -1.59 -13.74 21.98
N SER A 281 -0.49 -14.14 22.62
CA SER A 281 0.85 -13.90 22.07
C SER A 281 1.13 -14.69 20.80
N VAL A 282 0.60 -15.91 20.67
CA VAL A 282 0.71 -16.71 19.44
C VAL A 282 -0.03 -16.04 18.29
N LEU A 283 -1.24 -15.57 18.56
CA LEU A 283 -2.13 -14.97 17.57
C LEU A 283 -1.59 -13.61 17.13
N LEU A 284 -1.14 -12.77 18.06
CA LEU A 284 -0.45 -11.52 17.74
C LEU A 284 0.82 -11.79 16.92
N LYS A 285 1.72 -12.66 17.38
CA LYS A 285 2.99 -12.91 16.68
C LYS A 285 2.78 -13.45 15.27
N LYS A 286 1.77 -14.29 15.07
CA LYS A 286 1.43 -14.85 13.76
C LYS A 286 0.96 -13.77 12.79
N HIS A 287 0.17 -12.82 13.26
CA HIS A 287 -0.48 -11.84 12.39
C HIS A 287 0.30 -10.53 12.26
N THR A 288 0.96 -10.07 13.32
CA THR A 288 1.64 -8.76 13.39
C THR A 288 3.17 -8.85 13.53
N GLY A 289 3.74 -10.06 13.50
CA GLY A 289 5.14 -10.31 13.83
C GLY A 289 5.54 -10.05 15.30
N MET A 290 4.68 -9.40 16.09
CA MET A 290 4.98 -8.94 17.45
C MET A 290 4.19 -9.74 18.49
N ASN A 291 4.84 -10.07 19.61
CA ASN A 291 4.11 -10.55 20.80
C ASN A 291 3.44 -9.39 21.57
N PHE A 292 2.59 -9.73 22.54
CA PHE A 292 1.87 -8.75 23.36
C PHE A 292 2.78 -7.67 23.97
N ARG A 293 3.90 -8.06 24.59
CA ARG A 293 4.83 -7.12 25.23
C ARG A 293 5.49 -6.19 24.22
N GLN A 294 5.90 -6.72 23.06
CA GLN A 294 6.45 -5.90 21.98
C GLN A 294 5.44 -4.88 21.49
N MET A 295 4.18 -5.29 21.31
CA MET A 295 3.10 -4.41 20.87
C MET A 295 2.82 -3.28 21.87
N ILE A 296 2.76 -3.58 23.17
CA ILE A 296 2.64 -2.56 24.22
C ILE A 296 3.81 -1.57 24.17
N HIS A 297 5.04 -2.05 24.02
CA HIS A 297 6.19 -1.15 23.92
C HIS A 297 6.13 -0.27 22.68
N ALA A 298 5.77 -0.83 21.53
CA ALA A 298 5.62 -0.07 20.30
C ALA A 298 4.58 1.05 20.46
N GLN A 299 3.41 0.74 21.04
CA GLN A 299 2.36 1.73 21.28
C GLN A 299 2.80 2.85 22.24
N ARG A 300 3.39 2.49 23.38
CA ARG A 300 3.86 3.48 24.37
C ARG A 300 4.93 4.40 23.79
N LEU A 301 5.87 3.85 23.03
CA LEU A 301 6.95 4.61 22.40
C LEU A 301 6.42 5.51 21.27
N GLY A 302 5.48 5.02 20.46
CA GLY A 302 4.79 5.81 19.44
C GLY A 302 4.09 7.04 20.01
N HIS A 303 3.25 6.85 21.03
CA HIS A 303 2.62 7.96 21.74
C HIS A 303 3.62 8.88 22.43
N ALA A 304 4.73 8.35 22.97
CA ALA A 304 5.77 9.19 23.56
C ALA A 304 6.41 10.08 22.51
N ALA A 305 6.72 9.54 21.32
CA ALA A 305 7.26 10.33 20.21
C ALA A 305 6.26 11.43 19.80
N GLN A 306 4.97 11.10 19.66
CA GLN A 306 3.92 12.06 19.35
C GLN A 306 3.86 13.20 20.37
N LEU A 307 3.80 12.90 21.67
CA LEU A 307 3.80 13.90 22.73
C LEU A 307 5.09 14.75 22.74
N LEU A 308 6.24 14.17 22.40
CA LEU A 308 7.49 14.92 22.30
C LEU A 308 7.48 15.93 21.14
N ARG A 309 6.78 15.61 20.04
CA ARG A 309 6.59 16.51 18.89
C ARG A 309 5.60 17.63 19.20
N THR A 310 4.42 17.26 19.72
CA THR A 310 3.26 18.16 19.80
C THR A 310 3.15 18.93 21.11
N THR A 311 3.93 18.58 22.13
CA THR A 311 3.84 19.21 23.46
C THR A 311 5.21 19.65 24.00
N HIS A 312 5.17 20.48 25.05
CA HIS A 312 6.34 20.89 25.83
C HIS A 312 6.49 20.13 27.16
N LEU A 313 5.72 19.05 27.37
CA LEU A 313 5.79 18.27 28.62
C LEU A 313 7.22 17.81 28.91
N PRO A 314 7.72 17.87 30.16
CA PRO A 314 9.00 17.25 30.52
C PRO A 314 9.06 15.79 30.09
N VAL A 315 10.23 15.30 29.65
CA VAL A 315 10.41 13.91 29.19
C VAL A 315 9.97 12.89 30.25
N THR A 316 10.14 13.21 31.53
CA THR A 316 9.67 12.41 32.66
C THR A 316 8.16 12.32 32.77
N GLU A 317 7.44 13.39 32.42
CA GLU A 317 5.98 13.38 32.40
C GLU A 317 5.46 12.62 31.18
N VAL A 318 6.08 12.80 30.01
CA VAL A 318 5.76 12.02 28.81
C VAL A 318 5.90 10.52 29.09
N ALA A 319 7.01 10.09 29.70
CA ALA A 319 7.23 8.69 30.03
C ALA A 319 6.15 8.12 30.96
N ARG A 320 5.75 8.88 31.98
CA ARG A 320 4.66 8.49 32.90
C ARG A 320 3.31 8.43 32.21
N GLU A 321 3.01 9.39 31.35
CA GLU A 321 1.73 9.50 30.65
C GLU A 321 1.49 8.29 29.75
N VAL A 322 2.54 7.81 29.07
CA VAL A 322 2.47 6.61 28.24
C VAL A 322 2.62 5.31 29.05
N GLY A 323 2.73 5.36 30.38
CA GLY A 323 2.74 4.19 31.24
C GLY A 323 4.11 3.54 31.50
N TYR A 324 5.22 4.28 31.39
CA TYR A 324 6.51 3.84 31.90
C TYR A 324 6.75 4.37 33.33
N GLU A 325 6.95 3.44 34.27
CA GLU A 325 7.33 3.78 35.65
C GLU A 325 8.85 3.90 35.81
N ASN A 326 9.61 3.07 35.07
CA ASN A 326 11.07 3.06 35.12
C ASN A 326 11.66 3.93 34.00
N MET A 327 12.16 5.11 34.39
CA MET A 327 12.78 6.06 33.46
C MET A 327 13.97 5.48 32.72
N THR A 328 14.87 4.76 33.39
CA THR A 328 16.06 4.16 32.75
C THR A 328 15.65 3.18 31.64
N PHE A 329 14.61 2.38 31.91
CA PHE A 329 14.06 1.47 30.91
C PHE A 329 13.43 2.23 29.73
N PHE A 330 12.66 3.29 30.00
CA PHE A 330 12.09 4.15 28.95
C PHE A 330 13.18 4.75 28.06
N TYR A 331 14.21 5.39 28.63
CA TYR A 331 15.29 5.99 27.86
C TYR A 331 16.02 4.97 26.97
N LYS A 332 16.28 3.77 27.51
CA LYS A 332 16.88 2.67 26.75
C LYS A 332 15.98 2.27 25.56
N LYS A 333 14.71 2.01 25.83
CA LYS A 333 13.75 1.55 24.80
C LYS A 333 13.45 2.60 23.75
N PHE A 334 13.34 3.86 24.13
CA PHE A 334 13.17 4.96 23.18
C PHE A 334 14.37 5.11 22.26
N ARG A 335 15.60 5.01 22.79
CA ARG A 335 16.82 5.07 21.97
C ARG A 335 16.94 3.87 21.03
N GLU A 336 16.57 2.68 21.47
CA GLU A 336 16.52 1.48 20.62
C GLU A 336 15.55 1.68 19.43
N ALA A 337 14.39 2.31 19.66
CA ALA A 337 13.37 2.51 18.63
C ALA A 337 13.66 3.68 17.67
N TYR A 338 14.16 4.81 18.18
CA TYR A 338 14.30 6.06 17.40
C TYR A 338 15.76 6.49 17.15
N GLY A 339 16.73 5.65 17.53
CA GLY A 339 18.16 5.91 17.35
C GLY A 339 18.75 7.01 18.26
N VAL A 340 17.92 7.82 18.91
CA VAL A 340 18.34 8.95 19.76
C VAL A 340 17.59 9.00 21.09
N ALA A 341 18.11 9.77 22.05
CA ALA A 341 17.40 9.99 23.31
C ALA A 341 16.14 10.86 23.12
N PRO A 342 15.10 10.72 23.96
CA PRO A 342 13.87 11.53 23.86
C PRO A 342 14.08 13.05 23.77
N ALA A 343 15.01 13.59 24.57
CA ALA A 343 15.32 15.02 24.57
C ALA A 343 15.99 15.47 23.25
N GLU A 344 16.84 14.60 22.68
CA GLU A 344 17.47 14.82 21.37
C GLU A 344 16.43 14.76 20.26
N TYR A 345 15.53 13.76 20.31
CA TYR A 345 14.42 13.61 19.37
C TYR A 345 13.55 14.88 19.29
N ARG A 346 13.12 15.41 20.44
CA ARG A 346 12.37 16.67 20.50
C ARG A 346 13.12 17.83 19.84
N ARG A 347 14.40 18.00 20.15
CA ARG A 347 15.22 19.08 19.60
C ARG A 347 15.36 19.02 18.08
N ARG A 348 15.29 17.84 17.47
CA ARG A 348 15.38 17.68 16.01
C ARG A 348 14.10 18.09 15.29
N ILE A 349 12.94 17.91 15.93
CA ILE A 349 11.64 18.13 15.31
C ILE A 349 11.09 19.54 15.60
N GLN A 350 11.48 20.16 16.71
CA GLN A 350 11.08 21.52 17.08
C GLN A 350 12.10 22.59 16.61
N ARG A 351 12.91 22.28 15.61
CA ARG A 351 13.70 23.27 14.85
C ARG A 351 12.85 23.78 13.70
#